data_AF-A0A3L6JJ41-F1
#
_entry.id   AF-A0A3L6JJ41-F1
#
_cell.length_a   1.000
_cell.length_b   1.000
_cell.length_c   1.000
_cell.angle_alpha   90.00
_cell.angle_beta   90.00
_cell.angle_gamma   90.00
#
_symmetry.space_group_name_H-M   'P 1'
#
loop_
_entity.id
_entity.type
_entity.pdbx_description
1 polymer ?
#
loop_
_entity_poly.entity_id
_entity_poly.type
_entity_poly.pdbx_seq_one_letter_code
_entity_poly.pdbx_strand_id
1 'polypeptide(L)'
;MAHCEFWLEMREEDNAFRVMLLLFDGIEPAKEYAPVESKMADCGGSLYASPWYPTIFAAEEELTTTARNYSAKGVKILVFREIRKPEPTCGDVKRGRSRAGKKRGERGR
;
A
#
# COMPACT_ATOMS: atom_id res chain seq x y z
N MET A 1 -1.38 -19.78 12.96
CA MET A 1 -1.04 -20.21 11.58
C MET A 1 -0.65 -18.96 10.84
N ALA A 2 0.58 -18.89 10.34
CA ALA A 2 1.08 -17.68 9.69
C ALA A 2 0.40 -17.51 8.32
N HIS A 3 -0.10 -16.31 8.07
CA HIS A 3 -0.70 -15.95 6.79
C HIS A 3 -0.20 -14.58 6.35
N CYS A 4 -0.34 -14.28 5.07
CA CYS A 4 -0.05 -12.96 4.52
C CYS A 4 -1.15 -12.51 3.57
N GLU A 5 -1.28 -11.19 3.45
CA GLU A 5 -2.26 -10.56 2.58
C GLU A 5 -1.57 -9.76 1.46
N PHE A 6 -2.16 -9.83 0.27
CA PHE A 6 -1.70 -9.10 -0.91
C PHE A 6 -2.84 -8.27 -1.51
N TRP A 7 -2.50 -7.05 -1.92
CA TRP A 7 -3.35 -6.24 -2.81
C TRP A 7 -2.46 -5.37 -3.71
N LEU A 8 -3.07 -4.73 -4.70
CA LEU A 8 -2.39 -3.75 -5.53
C LEU A 8 -2.74 -2.34 -5.08
N GLU A 9 -1.77 -1.44 -5.18
CA GLU A 9 -2.01 0.00 -5.15
C GLU A 9 -1.71 0.64 -6.50
N MET A 10 -2.43 1.71 -6.83
CA MET A 10 -2.20 2.51 -8.03
C MET A 10 -1.88 3.96 -7.68
N ARG A 11 -0.76 4.46 -8.20
CA ARG A 11 -0.39 5.86 -8.17
C ARG A 11 -0.95 6.56 -9.40
N GLU A 12 -1.85 7.51 -9.19
CA GLU A 12 -2.59 8.17 -10.27
C GLU A 12 -1.70 9.12 -11.09
N GLU A 13 -0.66 9.69 -10.49
CA GLU A 13 0.21 10.69 -11.12
C GLU A 13 0.95 10.16 -12.37
N ASP A 14 1.31 8.88 -12.37
CA ASP A 14 2.06 8.22 -13.43
C ASP A 14 1.46 6.88 -13.89
N ASN A 15 0.24 6.55 -13.46
CA ASN A 15 -0.42 5.27 -13.71
C ASN A 15 0.46 4.06 -13.33
N ALA A 16 1.25 4.19 -12.26
CA ALA A 16 2.09 3.11 -11.77
C ALA A 16 1.34 2.24 -10.75
N PHE A 17 1.73 0.97 -10.66
CA PHE A 17 1.16 -0.02 -9.76
C PHE A 17 2.22 -0.55 -8.81
N ARG A 18 1.84 -0.96 -7.60
CA ARG A 18 2.74 -1.71 -6.71
C ARG A 18 1.99 -2.79 -5.97
N VAL A 19 2.73 -3.79 -5.51
CA VAL A 19 2.22 -4.84 -4.63
C VAL A 19 2.40 -4.40 -3.20
N MET A 20 1.32 -4.51 -2.44
CA MET A 20 1.33 -4.34 -0.99
C MET A 20 1.27 -5.72 -0.34
N LEU A 21 2.08 -5.89 0.69
CA LEU A 21 2.28 -7.14 1.41
C LEU A 21 2.15 -6.92 2.91
N LEU A 22 1.12 -7.50 3.51
CA LEU A 22 0.96 -7.53 4.96
C LEU A 22 1.44 -8.88 5.49
N LEU A 23 2.46 -8.85 6.34
CA LEU A 23 3.04 -10.03 6.97
C LEU A 23 2.68 -10.08 8.45
N PHE A 24 2.10 -11.19 8.88
CA PHE A 24 1.89 -11.51 10.28
C PHE A 24 2.99 -12.45 10.79
N ASP A 25 3.33 -12.34 12.08
CA ASP A 25 4.09 -13.36 12.83
C ASP A 25 5.44 -13.82 12.20
N GLY A 26 6.52 -13.05 12.39
CA GLY A 26 7.90 -13.53 12.18
C GLY A 26 8.27 -13.95 10.75
N ILE A 27 7.44 -13.60 9.76
CA ILE A 27 7.72 -13.82 8.34
C ILE A 27 8.57 -12.65 7.83
N GLU A 28 9.70 -12.96 7.21
CA GLU A 28 10.54 -11.97 6.56
C GLU A 28 9.97 -11.56 5.18
N PRO A 29 10.01 -10.25 4.84
CA PRO A 29 9.65 -9.76 3.51
C PRO A 29 10.63 -10.28 2.45
N ALA A 30 10.18 -10.31 1.19
CA ALA A 30 11.09 -10.42 0.06
C ALA A 30 12.01 -9.18 0.01
N LYS A 31 13.23 -9.34 -0.51
CA LYS A 31 14.31 -8.34 -0.40
C LYS A 31 13.96 -7.00 -1.03
N GLU A 32 13.13 -7.03 -2.06
CA GLU A 32 12.70 -5.89 -2.86
C GLU A 32 11.58 -5.07 -2.17
N TYR A 33 10.99 -5.61 -1.10
CA TYR A 33 9.87 -4.99 -0.41
C TYR A 33 10.36 -4.07 0.72
N ALA A 34 9.98 -2.80 0.64
CA ALA A 34 10.32 -1.79 1.65
C ALA A 34 9.20 -1.68 2.71
N PRO A 35 9.54 -1.50 3.99
CA PRO A 35 8.54 -1.29 5.04
C PRO A 35 7.75 0.00 4.79
N VAL A 36 6.46 -0.03 5.08
CA VAL A 36 5.55 1.12 4.95
C VAL A 36 5.00 1.50 6.31
N GLU A 37 5.22 2.74 6.72
CA GLU A 37 4.52 3.30 7.88
C GLU A 37 3.03 3.47 7.54
N SER A 38 2.17 2.65 8.14
CA SER A 38 0.73 2.70 7.97
C SER A 38 0.01 2.44 9.29
N LYS A 39 -1.18 3.03 9.44
CA LYS A 39 -2.09 2.72 10.56
C LYS A 39 -2.58 1.28 10.54
N MET A 40 -2.50 0.59 9.40
CA MET A 40 -2.81 -0.84 9.31
C MET A 40 -1.81 -1.72 10.08
N ALA A 41 -0.61 -1.20 10.41
CA ALA A 41 0.36 -1.92 11.24
C ALA A 41 -0.16 -2.16 12.67
N ASP A 42 -1.13 -1.37 13.13
CA ASP A 42 -1.78 -1.53 14.44
C ASP A 42 -2.65 -2.81 14.52
N CYS A 43 -2.89 -3.51 13.41
CA CYS A 43 -3.64 -4.77 13.33
C CYS A 43 -2.79 -6.03 13.62
N GLY A 44 -1.54 -5.87 14.10
CA GLY A 44 -0.67 -6.99 14.49
C GLY A 44 0.18 -7.58 13.35
N GLY A 45 0.33 -6.86 12.24
CA GLY A 45 1.17 -7.24 11.11
C GLY A 45 2.05 -6.09 10.62
N SER A 46 3.11 -6.41 9.90
CA SER A 46 4.01 -5.42 9.29
C SER A 46 3.68 -5.26 7.81
N LEU A 47 3.50 -4.01 7.37
CA LEU A 47 3.16 -3.69 6.00
C LEU A 47 4.43 -3.37 5.19
N TYR A 48 4.51 -3.94 3.99
CA TYR A 48 5.59 -3.72 3.04
C TYR A 48 5.05 -3.41 1.65
N ALA A 49 5.86 -2.73 0.85
CA ALA A 49 5.55 -2.35 -0.52
C ALA A 49 6.68 -2.75 -1.46
N SER A 50 6.33 -3.33 -2.60
CA SER A 50 7.24 -3.51 -3.72
C SER A 50 7.67 -2.16 -4.33
N PRO A 51 8.63 -2.16 -5.27
CA PRO A 51 8.82 -1.05 -6.19
C PRO A 51 7.55 -0.73 -6.99
N TRP A 52 7.50 0.45 -7.57
CA TRP A 52 6.46 0.84 -8.52
C TRP A 52 6.76 0.24 -9.90
N TYR A 53 5.75 -0.39 -10.49
CA TYR A 53 5.75 -0.96 -11.83
C TYR A 53 4.95 -0.07 -12.78
N PRO A 54 5.38 0.10 -14.04
CA PRO A 54 4.70 0.96 -15.01
C PRO A 54 3.40 0.36 -15.58
N THR A 55 3.15 -0.93 -15.35
CA THR A 55 1.95 -1.62 -15.86
C THR A 55 1.35 -2.52 -14.79
N ILE A 56 0.03 -2.72 -14.86
CA ILE A 56 -0.67 -3.66 -13.98
C ILE A 56 -0.18 -5.09 -14.17
N PHE A 57 0.12 -5.50 -15.40
CA PHE A 57 0.62 -6.84 -15.71
C PHE A 57 1.94 -7.14 -15.00
N ALA A 58 2.87 -6.19 -14.96
CA ALA A 58 4.14 -6.36 -14.24
C ALA A 58 3.92 -6.47 -12.72
N ALA A 59 2.99 -5.70 -12.16
CA ALA A 59 2.65 -5.79 -10.74
C ALA A 59 1.91 -7.12 -10.40
N GLU A 60 1.06 -7.63 -11.29
CA GLU A 60 0.39 -8.92 -11.12
C GLU A 60 1.36 -10.10 -11.21
N GLU A 61 2.38 -10.01 -12.08
CA GLU A 61 3.45 -11.00 -12.18
C GLU A 61 4.28 -11.05 -10.90
N GLU A 62 4.66 -9.88 -10.37
CA GLU A 62 5.34 -9.75 -9.07
C GLU A 62 4.48 -10.37 -7.95
N LEU A 63 3.20 -10.01 -7.88
CA LEU A 63 2.27 -10.52 -6.87
C LEU A 63 2.19 -12.05 -6.94
N THR A 64 2.01 -12.59 -8.14
CA THR A 64 1.90 -14.04 -8.37
C THR A 64 3.19 -14.76 -7.98
N THR A 65 4.34 -14.21 -8.36
CA THR A 65 5.66 -14.77 -8.04
C THR A 65 5.91 -14.76 -6.53
N THR A 66 5.64 -13.63 -5.88
CA THR A 66 5.79 -13.48 -4.44
C THR A 66 4.84 -14.42 -3.68
N ALA A 67 3.58 -14.51 -4.09
CA ALA A 67 2.62 -15.46 -3.54
C ALA A 67 3.13 -16.91 -3.67
N ARG A 68 3.62 -17.32 -4.84
CA ARG A 68 4.19 -18.67 -5.00
C ARG A 68 5.35 -18.94 -4.04
N ASN A 69 6.23 -17.96 -3.84
CA ASN A 69 7.36 -18.07 -2.92
C ASN A 69 6.93 -18.26 -1.46
N TYR A 70 5.91 -17.53 -1.00
CA TYR A 70 5.36 -17.71 0.35
C TYR A 70 4.60 -19.03 0.50
N SER A 71 3.86 -19.44 -0.53
CA SER A 71 3.14 -20.71 -0.52
C SER A 71 4.11 -21.90 -0.42
N ALA A 72 5.26 -21.82 -1.10
CA ALA A 72 6.32 -22.83 -1.02
C ALA A 72 6.93 -22.94 0.39
N LYS A 73 6.85 -21.88 1.19
CA LYS A 73 7.27 -21.84 2.60
C LYS A 73 6.16 -22.27 3.58
N GLY A 74 5.01 -22.71 3.07
CA GLY A 74 3.87 -23.14 3.90
C GLY A 74 3.05 -21.98 4.50
N VAL A 75 3.26 -20.74 4.04
CA VAL A 75 2.48 -19.57 4.47
C VAL A 75 1.14 -19.57 3.73
N LYS A 76 0.04 -19.34 4.45
CA LYS A 76 -1.29 -19.18 3.83
C LYS A 76 -1.42 -17.79 3.22
N ILE A 77 -2.02 -17.71 2.04
CA ILE A 77 -2.05 -16.47 1.27
C ILE A 77 -3.49 -16.03 1.03
N LEU A 78 -3.75 -14.77 1.31
CA LEU A 78 -4.99 -14.08 0.93
C LEU A 78 -4.64 -13.04 -0.14
N VAL A 79 -5.16 -13.25 -1.36
CA VAL A 79 -4.99 -12.29 -2.46
C VAL A 79 -6.30 -11.55 -2.68
N PHE A 80 -6.28 -10.24 -2.48
CA PHE A 80 -7.38 -9.35 -2.80
C PHE A 80 -7.22 -8.84 -4.23
N ARG A 81 -8.20 -9.11 -5.10
CA ARG A 81 -8.24 -8.61 -6.48
C ARG A 81 -8.78 -7.18 -6.55
N GLU A 82 -8.25 -6.32 -5.70
CA GLU A 82 -8.63 -4.91 -5.60
C GLU A 82 -7.40 -4.04 -5.86
N ILE A 83 -7.62 -2.94 -6.56
CA ILE A 83 -6.62 -1.88 -6.75
C ILE A 83 -7.02 -0.73 -5.83
N ARG A 84 -6.21 -0.48 -4.80
CA ARG A 84 -6.43 0.57 -3.81
C ARG A 84 -5.68 1.84 -4.20
N LYS A 85 -6.15 2.99 -3.71
CA LYS A 85 -5.33 4.20 -3.70
C LYS A 85 -4.30 4.10 -2.57
N PRO A 86 -3.09 4.66 -2.71
CA PRO A 86 -2.15 4.76 -1.62
C PRO A 86 -2.81 5.53 -0.48
N GLU A 87 -2.86 4.96 0.72
CA GLU A 87 -3.30 5.75 1.86
C GLU A 87 -2.32 6.91 2.07
N PRO A 88 -2.81 8.14 2.34
CA PRO A 88 -1.93 9.26 2.59
C PRO A 88 -1.09 8.96 3.83
N THR A 89 0.22 9.12 3.70
CA THR A 89 1.10 9.03 4.88
C THR A 89 0.79 10.20 5.81
N CYS A 90 1.15 10.08 7.10
CA CYS A 90 1.01 11.20 8.06
C CYS A 90 1.71 12.50 7.57
N GLY A 91 2.74 12.38 6.73
CA GLY A 91 3.45 13.49 6.09
C GLY A 91 2.63 14.22 5.01
N ASP A 92 1.76 13.53 4.29
CA ASP A 92 0.98 14.10 3.18
C ASP A 92 -0.19 14.96 3.68
N VAL A 93 -0.77 14.59 4.82
CA VAL A 93 -1.81 15.38 5.51
C VAL A 93 -1.29 16.73 5.99
N LYS A 94 0.01 16.83 6.34
CA LYS A 94 0.63 18.09 6.78
C LYS A 94 0.85 19.08 5.63
N ARG A 95 1.05 18.60 4.40
CA ARG A 95 1.23 19.45 3.21
C ARG A 95 -0.08 19.95 2.61
N GLY A 96 -1.20 19.25 2.85
CA GLY A 96 -2.52 19.63 2.33
C GLY A 96 -3.29 20.69 3.12
N ARG A 97 -2.85 21.11 4.32
CA ARG A 97 -3.61 22.04 5.19
C ARG A 97 -3.40 23.53 4.94
N SER A 98 -2.67 23.96 3.91
CA SER A 98 -2.38 25.39 3.68
C SER A 98 -3.31 26.13 2.70
N ARG A 99 -4.44 25.55 2.26
CA ARG A 99 -5.41 26.27 1.42
C ARG A 99 -6.87 26.08 1.85
N ALA A 100 -7.19 26.47 3.07
CA ALA A 100 -8.57 26.73 3.46
C ALA A 100 -8.60 27.79 4.56
N GLY A 101 -8.67 29.07 4.18
CA GLY A 101 -8.76 30.13 5.18
C GLY A 101 -8.74 31.56 4.66
N LYS A 102 -9.75 31.97 3.85
CA LYS A 102 -10.27 33.35 3.98
C LYS A 102 -11.73 33.45 3.49
N LYS A 103 -12.67 33.20 4.41
CA LYS A 103 -14.04 33.74 4.34
C LYS A 103 -14.11 34.99 5.22
N ARG A 104 -14.52 36.11 4.64
CA ARG A 104 -15.25 37.27 5.20
C ARG A 104 -15.49 38.17 3.97
N GLY A 105 -16.69 38.40 3.45
CA GLY A 105 -17.97 38.54 4.09
C GLY A 105 -18.14 39.99 4.51
N GLU A 106 -18.64 40.86 3.63
CA GLU A 106 -19.33 42.09 4.04
C GLU A 106 -20.38 42.50 2.99
N ARG A 107 -21.57 42.80 3.50
CA ARG A 107 -22.82 43.09 2.79
C ARG A 107 -22.90 44.58 2.49
N GLY A 108 -23.52 44.89 1.35
CA GLY A 108 -24.48 45.98 1.12
C GLY A 108 -24.20 47.39 1.65
N ARG A 109 -24.14 48.34 0.71
CA ARG A 109 -25.24 49.27 0.41
C ARG A 109 -25.08 49.80 -1.01
#